data_AF-A0A519QF17-F1
#
_entry.id   AF-A0A519QF17-F1
#
_cell.length_a   1.000
_cell.length_b   1.000
_cell.length_c   1.000
_cell.angle_alpha   90.00
_cell.angle_beta   90.00
_cell.angle_gamma   90.00
#
_symmetry.space_group_name_H-M   'P 1'
#
loop_
_entity.id
_entity.type
_entity.pdbx_description
1 polymer ?
#
loop_
_entity_poly.entity_id
_entity_poly.type
_entity_poly.pdbx_seq_one_letter_code
_entity_poly.pdbx_strand_id
1 'polypeptide(L)'
;MTNVGSAPEARLDMVDGLRGYALLGLFLVHMNELFELYWAVLPPQNVFHDWVFGIFAGKAYAIFAFCFGFSVFVMMDGAAKRGVDFTGRLAWRLLILFVIGWVHGLVYRGDIITVLSVLGLVMLAINRIRSVRWLWVVAVFFFLQPWNLFRIASALAGQGWANAAPNFSNDPAMAVYLNGDLIQTLAANVWTGQVMKWWFMFESGRMSQILGLFVVGLIFGRIGFFAAEDRFITARRVAIAAVLAATLAFRELREPLTAALFSNGLGGV
;
A
#
# COMPACT_ATOMS: atom_id res chain seq x y z
N MET A 1 -3.00 -25.59 -34.70
CA MET A 1 -3.89 -24.55 -34.14
C MET A 1 -3.27 -24.02 -32.87
N THR A 2 -2.40 -23.03 -32.97
CA THR A 2 -1.87 -22.30 -31.82
C THR A 2 -2.99 -21.38 -31.34
N ASN A 3 -3.62 -21.73 -30.24
CA ASN A 3 -4.56 -20.85 -29.55
C ASN A 3 -3.72 -19.75 -28.88
N VAL A 4 -3.35 -18.73 -29.66
CA VAL A 4 -2.79 -17.50 -29.13
C VAL A 4 -3.95 -16.86 -28.37
N GLY A 5 -3.93 -17.00 -27.04
CA GLY A 5 -4.91 -16.37 -26.15
C GLY A 5 -5.14 -14.94 -26.61
N SER A 6 -6.41 -14.59 -26.78
CA SER A 6 -6.78 -13.30 -27.33
C SER A 6 -6.12 -12.19 -26.51
N ALA A 7 -5.61 -11.13 -27.14
CA ALA A 7 -4.90 -10.03 -26.45
C ALA A 7 -5.58 -9.49 -25.16
N PRO A 8 -6.92 -9.57 -24.96
CA PRO A 8 -7.55 -9.30 -23.67
C PRO A 8 -7.23 -10.29 -22.54
N GLU A 9 -7.09 -11.59 -22.82
CA GLU A 9 -6.81 -12.65 -21.84
C GLU A 9 -5.36 -12.54 -21.32
N ALA A 10 -4.39 -12.38 -22.21
CA ALA A 10 -2.98 -12.23 -21.83
C ALA A 10 -2.70 -11.01 -20.91
N ARG A 11 -3.53 -9.95 -21.00
CA ARG A 11 -3.46 -8.78 -20.11
C ARG A 11 -3.89 -9.08 -18.69
N LEU A 12 -4.98 -9.85 -18.56
CA LEU A 12 -5.53 -10.22 -17.27
C LEU A 12 -4.59 -11.18 -16.56
N ASP A 13 -4.03 -12.14 -17.31
CA ASP A 13 -3.05 -13.11 -16.79
C ASP A 13 -1.82 -12.44 -16.16
N MET A 14 -1.28 -11.40 -16.81
CA MET A 14 -0.10 -10.70 -16.26
C MET A 14 -0.42 -9.95 -14.96
N VAL A 15 -1.58 -9.29 -14.88
CA VAL A 15 -1.97 -8.58 -13.65
C VAL A 15 -2.32 -9.56 -12.55
N ASP A 16 -2.96 -10.69 -12.89
CA ASP A 16 -3.27 -11.75 -11.93
C ASP A 16 -1.99 -12.42 -11.42
N GLY A 17 -0.99 -12.65 -12.27
CA GLY A 17 0.34 -13.09 -11.86
C GLY A 17 1.04 -12.09 -10.93
N LEU A 18 0.92 -10.80 -11.22
CA LEU A 18 1.47 -9.73 -10.37
C LEU A 18 0.78 -9.67 -9.00
N ARG A 19 -0.54 -9.92 -8.94
CA ARG A 19 -1.26 -10.07 -7.66
C ARG A 19 -0.78 -11.30 -6.89
N GLY A 20 -0.61 -12.44 -7.56
CA GLY A 20 -0.09 -13.66 -6.94
C GLY A 20 1.31 -13.44 -6.34
N TYR A 21 2.19 -12.78 -7.08
CA TYR A 21 3.52 -12.39 -6.60
C TYR A 21 3.44 -11.49 -5.35
N ALA A 22 2.55 -10.49 -5.37
CA ALA A 22 2.38 -9.59 -4.25
C ALA A 22 1.83 -10.29 -3.00
N LEU A 23 0.86 -11.20 -3.16
CA LEU A 23 0.29 -11.98 -2.06
C LEU A 23 1.33 -12.93 -1.43
N LEU A 24 2.12 -13.61 -2.25
CA LEU A 24 3.23 -14.44 -1.77
C LEU A 24 4.25 -13.58 -1.01
N GLY A 25 4.62 -12.43 -1.56
CA GLY A 25 5.54 -11.50 -0.90
C GLY A 25 5.04 -11.00 0.45
N LEU A 26 3.76 -10.60 0.53
CA LEU A 26 3.13 -10.18 1.79
C LEU A 26 3.13 -11.31 2.82
N PHE A 27 2.79 -12.52 2.40
CA PHE A 27 2.84 -13.70 3.26
C PHE A 27 4.25 -13.94 3.81
N LEU A 28 5.27 -13.95 2.96
CA LEU A 28 6.67 -14.16 3.38
C LEU A 28 7.18 -13.08 4.34
N VAL A 29 6.85 -11.81 4.07
CA VAL A 29 7.20 -10.71 4.97
C VAL A 29 6.54 -10.91 6.33
N HIS A 30 5.25 -11.22 6.39
CA HIS A 30 4.54 -11.39 7.65
C HIS A 30 4.93 -12.66 8.42
N MET A 31 5.37 -13.73 7.74
CA MET A 31 6.03 -14.87 8.40
C MET A 31 7.25 -14.40 9.19
N ASN A 32 8.09 -13.59 8.55
CA ASN A 32 9.32 -13.09 9.15
C ASN A 32 9.03 -12.03 10.22
N GLU A 33 7.95 -11.25 10.08
CA GLU A 33 7.48 -10.31 11.10
C GLU A 33 6.70 -10.99 12.25
N LEU A 34 6.55 -12.32 12.22
CA LEU A 34 5.80 -13.08 13.21
C LEU A 34 4.38 -12.50 13.44
N PHE A 35 3.75 -11.99 12.37
CA PHE A 35 2.41 -11.38 12.39
C PHE A 35 2.17 -10.38 13.55
N GLU A 36 2.85 -9.23 13.50
CA GLU A 36 2.87 -8.12 14.50
C GLU A 36 3.84 -8.29 15.67
N LEU A 37 4.35 -9.48 15.96
CA LEU A 37 5.26 -9.66 17.09
C LEU A 37 6.66 -9.07 16.86
N TYR A 38 7.02 -8.78 15.60
CA TYR A 38 8.25 -8.06 15.23
C TYR A 38 8.47 -6.78 16.04
N TRP A 39 7.40 -6.06 16.38
CA TRP A 39 7.46 -4.80 17.11
C TRP A 39 7.80 -4.96 18.60
N ALA A 40 7.66 -6.17 19.15
CA ALA A 40 8.01 -6.48 20.54
C ALA A 40 9.30 -7.29 20.66
N VAL A 41 9.53 -8.23 19.74
CA VAL A 41 10.70 -9.09 19.73
C VAL A 41 11.29 -9.06 18.33
N LEU A 42 12.48 -8.46 18.20
CA LEU A 42 13.17 -8.42 16.93
C LEU A 42 13.61 -9.85 16.55
N PRO A 43 13.12 -10.42 15.44
CA PRO A 43 13.56 -11.73 15.00
C PRO A 43 15.02 -11.70 14.57
N PRO A 44 15.71 -12.87 14.52
CA PRO A 44 17.08 -12.94 14.05
C PRO A 44 17.22 -12.37 12.63
N GLN A 45 18.03 -11.31 12.49
CA GLN A 45 18.36 -10.70 11.20
C GLN A 45 19.41 -11.54 10.48
N ASN A 46 18.95 -12.65 9.91
CA ASN A 46 19.78 -13.55 9.11
C ASN A 46 19.69 -13.20 7.61
N VAL A 47 20.49 -13.89 6.80
CA VAL A 47 20.51 -13.68 5.35
C VAL A 47 19.12 -13.86 4.73
N PHE A 48 18.32 -14.84 5.19
CA PHE A 48 16.97 -15.05 4.68
C PHE A 48 16.03 -13.87 4.97
N HIS A 49 16.07 -13.33 6.21
CA HIS A 49 15.37 -12.11 6.60
C HIS A 49 15.68 -10.97 5.63
N ASP A 50 16.97 -10.72 5.37
CA ASP A 50 17.42 -9.62 4.51
C ASP A 50 17.01 -9.79 3.05
N TRP A 51 17.04 -11.02 2.52
CA TRP A 51 16.54 -11.30 1.17
C TRP A 51 15.03 -11.08 1.08
N VAL A 52 14.25 -11.58 2.04
CA VAL A 52 12.79 -11.41 2.05
C VAL A 52 12.42 -9.93 2.17
N PHE A 53 13.03 -9.21 3.10
CA PHE A 53 12.77 -7.77 3.28
C PHE A 53 13.28 -6.96 2.08
N GLY A 54 14.47 -7.27 1.57
CA GLY A 54 15.06 -6.61 0.42
C GLY A 54 14.19 -6.75 -0.85
N ILE A 55 13.65 -7.94 -1.10
CA ILE A 55 12.83 -8.21 -2.29
C ILE A 55 11.38 -7.77 -2.11
N PHE A 56 10.76 -8.05 -0.96
CA PHE A 56 9.30 -7.92 -0.80
C PHE A 56 8.87 -6.78 0.12
N ALA A 57 9.60 -6.47 1.19
CA ALA A 57 9.15 -5.47 2.15
C ALA A 57 8.99 -4.10 1.46
N GLY A 58 7.84 -3.47 1.72
CA GLY A 58 7.42 -2.23 1.07
C GLY A 58 7.01 -2.36 -0.41
N LYS A 59 7.47 -3.38 -1.14
CA LYS A 59 7.20 -3.55 -2.59
C LYS A 59 5.96 -4.39 -2.83
N ALA A 60 5.81 -5.47 -2.07
CA ALA A 60 4.67 -6.39 -2.19
C ALA A 60 3.33 -5.66 -1.95
N TYR A 61 3.22 -4.87 -0.87
CA TYR A 61 2.01 -4.07 -0.64
C TYR A 61 1.77 -3.04 -1.74
N ALA A 62 2.84 -2.41 -2.26
CA ALA A 62 2.72 -1.38 -3.27
C ALA A 62 2.18 -1.94 -4.60
N ILE A 63 2.71 -3.09 -5.00
CA ILE A 63 2.23 -3.87 -6.15
C ILE A 63 0.78 -4.29 -5.92
N PHE A 64 0.46 -4.83 -4.74
CA PHE A 64 -0.89 -5.26 -4.42
C PHE A 64 -1.90 -4.11 -4.51
N ALA A 65 -1.54 -2.94 -3.96
CA ALA A 65 -2.38 -1.75 -4.01
C ALA A 65 -2.57 -1.24 -5.44
N PHE A 66 -1.49 -1.16 -6.22
CA PHE A 66 -1.57 -0.83 -7.65
C PHE A 66 -2.53 -1.78 -8.40
N CYS A 67 -2.38 -3.09 -8.19
CA CYS A 67 -3.22 -4.10 -8.80
C CYS A 67 -4.70 -3.95 -8.40
N PHE A 68 -4.98 -3.57 -7.15
CA PHE A 68 -6.34 -3.31 -6.68
C PHE A 68 -7.00 -2.14 -7.44
N GLY A 69 -6.29 -1.02 -7.58
CA GLY A 69 -6.76 0.13 -8.37
C GLY A 69 -7.00 -0.22 -9.85
N PHE A 70 -6.13 -1.05 -10.42
CA PHE A 70 -6.30 -1.59 -11.76
C PHE A 70 -7.55 -2.50 -11.87
N SER A 71 -7.81 -3.35 -10.87
CA SER A 71 -9.03 -4.19 -10.83
C SER A 71 -10.30 -3.36 -10.89
N VAL A 72 -10.33 -2.25 -10.12
CA VAL A 72 -11.46 -1.32 -10.11
C VAL A 72 -11.71 -0.76 -11.52
N PHE A 73 -10.65 -0.34 -12.22
CA PHE A 73 -10.75 0.09 -13.61
C PHE A 73 -11.37 -1.00 -14.50
N VAL A 74 -10.81 -2.22 -14.49
CA VAL A 74 -11.25 -3.31 -15.37
C VAL A 74 -12.73 -3.63 -15.15
N MET A 75 -13.17 -3.69 -13.89
CA MET A 75 -14.57 -3.96 -13.57
C MET A 75 -15.52 -2.85 -14.06
N MET A 76 -15.15 -1.59 -13.81
CA MET A 76 -15.99 -0.45 -14.18
C MET A 76 -16.02 -0.20 -15.69
N ASP A 77 -14.88 -0.29 -16.36
CA ASP A 77 -14.76 -0.15 -17.82
C ASP A 77 -15.51 -1.27 -18.55
N GLY A 78 -15.36 -2.52 -18.08
CA GLY A 78 -16.09 -3.65 -18.64
C GLY A 78 -17.60 -3.50 -18.54
N ALA A 79 -18.11 -2.95 -17.43
CA ALA A 79 -19.53 -2.70 -17.27
C ALA A 79 -20.03 -1.48 -18.07
N ALA A 80 -19.24 -0.41 -18.13
CA ALA A 80 -19.54 0.77 -18.93
C ALA A 80 -19.66 0.42 -20.43
N LYS A 81 -18.79 -0.46 -20.94
CA LYS A 81 -18.88 -1.01 -22.31
C LYS A 81 -20.17 -1.80 -22.58
N ARG A 82 -20.81 -2.33 -21.54
CA ARG A 82 -22.12 -2.99 -21.61
C ARG A 82 -23.30 -2.04 -21.32
N GLY A 83 -23.05 -0.75 -21.12
CA GLY A 83 -24.08 0.24 -20.79
C GLY A 83 -24.67 0.10 -19.39
N VAL A 84 -23.98 -0.58 -18.47
CA VAL A 84 -24.48 -0.83 -17.10
C VAL A 84 -23.69 -0.01 -16.08
N ASP A 85 -24.38 0.70 -15.20
CA ASP A 85 -23.74 1.29 -14.03
C ASP A 85 -23.35 0.21 -13.02
N PHE A 86 -22.05 0.10 -12.77
CA PHE A 86 -21.46 -0.89 -11.86
C PHE A 86 -21.10 -0.30 -10.50
N THR A 87 -21.28 1.01 -10.30
CA THR A 87 -20.84 1.71 -9.08
C THR A 87 -21.44 1.09 -7.82
N GLY A 88 -22.75 0.83 -7.80
CA GLY A 88 -23.42 0.19 -6.67
C GLY A 88 -22.96 -1.25 -6.41
N ARG A 89 -22.70 -2.03 -7.47
CA ARG A 89 -22.20 -3.41 -7.33
C ARG A 89 -20.77 -3.44 -6.81
N LEU A 90 -19.93 -2.49 -7.23
CA LEU A 90 -18.58 -2.36 -6.70
C LEU A 90 -18.60 -1.92 -5.23
N ALA A 91 -19.45 -0.95 -4.85
CA ALA A 91 -19.64 -0.56 -3.46
C ALA A 91 -20.08 -1.74 -2.59
N TRP A 92 -21.02 -2.57 -3.09
CA TRP A 92 -21.44 -3.80 -2.41
C TRP A 92 -20.30 -4.81 -2.25
N ARG A 93 -19.49 -5.04 -3.30
CA ARG A 93 -18.31 -5.91 -3.22
C ARG A 93 -17.30 -5.40 -2.18
N LEU A 94 -17.10 -4.09 -2.11
CA LEU A 94 -16.23 -3.46 -1.11
C LEU A 94 -16.80 -3.61 0.30
N LEU A 95 -18.12 -3.53 0.48
CA LEU A 95 -18.76 -3.76 1.77
C LEU A 95 -18.61 -5.23 2.23
N ILE A 96 -18.80 -6.20 1.32
CA ILE A 96 -18.51 -7.61 1.62
C ILE A 96 -17.04 -7.77 2.01
N LEU A 97 -16.14 -7.17 1.23
CA LEU A 97 -14.71 -7.22 1.49
C LEU A 97 -14.36 -6.59 2.86
N PHE A 98 -15.02 -5.51 3.24
CA PHE A 98 -14.89 -4.89 4.56
C PHE A 98 -15.30 -5.84 5.67
N VAL A 99 -16.44 -6.53 5.54
CA VAL A 99 -16.90 -7.50 6.56
C VAL A 99 -15.91 -8.66 6.69
N ILE A 100 -15.44 -9.21 5.56
CA ILE A 100 -14.42 -10.26 5.55
C ILE A 100 -13.13 -9.77 6.22
N GLY A 101 -12.67 -8.57 5.85
CA GLY A 101 -11.49 -7.94 6.42
C GLY A 101 -11.64 -7.70 7.92
N TRP A 102 -12.82 -7.29 8.38
CA TRP A 102 -13.08 -7.05 9.79
C TRP A 102 -13.01 -8.34 10.61
N VAL A 103 -13.68 -9.40 10.13
CA VAL A 103 -13.63 -10.74 10.76
C VAL A 103 -12.20 -11.28 10.78
N HIS A 104 -11.49 -11.17 9.66
CA HIS A 104 -10.07 -11.53 9.59
C HIS A 104 -9.21 -10.70 10.54
N GLY A 105 -9.52 -9.41 10.66
CA GLY A 105 -8.88 -8.43 11.54
C GLY A 105 -9.04 -8.76 13.03
N LEU A 106 -10.03 -9.56 13.41
CA LEU A 106 -10.15 -10.06 14.78
C LEU A 106 -9.01 -11.04 15.12
N VAL A 107 -8.60 -11.87 14.16
CA VAL A 107 -7.50 -12.83 14.33
C VAL A 107 -6.15 -12.14 14.13
N TYR A 108 -6.04 -11.35 13.06
CA TYR A 108 -4.81 -10.65 12.68
C TYR A 108 -5.08 -9.17 12.42
N ARG A 109 -4.73 -8.31 13.40
CA ARG A 109 -4.99 -6.86 13.32
C ARG A 109 -4.28 -6.15 12.17
N GLY A 110 -3.16 -6.67 11.68
CA GLY A 110 -2.41 -6.12 10.54
C GLY A 110 -3.10 -6.34 9.17
N ASP A 111 -4.33 -6.85 9.19
CA ASP A 111 -5.26 -6.94 8.07
C ASP A 111 -5.22 -5.69 7.16
N ILE A 112 -4.87 -5.91 5.89
CA ILE A 112 -4.94 -4.88 4.84
C ILE A 112 -6.31 -4.85 4.13
N ILE A 113 -7.11 -5.92 4.23
CA ILE A 113 -8.36 -6.08 3.48
C ILE A 113 -9.36 -4.99 3.88
N THR A 114 -9.51 -4.73 5.18
CA THR A 114 -10.36 -3.65 5.68
C THR A 114 -9.89 -2.30 5.15
N VAL A 115 -8.58 -2.05 5.13
CA VAL A 115 -8.00 -0.80 4.62
C VAL A 115 -8.31 -0.65 3.13
N LEU A 116 -8.05 -1.66 2.32
CA LEU A 116 -8.31 -1.63 0.87
C LEU A 116 -9.80 -1.44 0.57
N SER A 117 -10.70 -2.04 1.37
CA SER A 117 -12.14 -1.90 1.18
C SER A 117 -12.61 -0.45 1.40
N VAL A 118 -12.15 0.20 2.48
CA VAL A 118 -12.48 1.59 2.79
C VAL A 118 -11.89 2.54 1.77
N LEU A 119 -10.61 2.37 1.42
CA LEU A 119 -9.95 3.20 0.41
C LEU A 119 -10.51 2.94 -1.01
N GLY A 120 -11.01 1.73 -1.25
CA GLY A 120 -11.71 1.39 -2.48
C GLY A 120 -13.03 2.14 -2.65
N LEU A 121 -13.71 2.51 -1.57
CA LEU A 121 -14.89 3.37 -1.65
C LEU A 121 -14.52 4.79 -2.14
N VAL A 122 -13.37 5.31 -1.68
CA VAL A 122 -12.83 6.59 -2.16
C VAL A 122 -12.51 6.53 -3.67
N MET A 123 -12.07 5.37 -4.18
CA MET A 123 -11.86 5.16 -5.61
C MET A 123 -13.13 5.33 -6.45
N LEU A 124 -14.33 5.09 -5.91
CA LEU A 124 -15.58 5.31 -6.64
C LEU A 124 -15.75 6.79 -7.02
N ALA A 125 -15.36 7.69 -6.12
CA ALA A 125 -15.38 9.13 -6.38
C ALA A 125 -14.26 9.53 -7.35
N ILE A 126 -13.03 9.04 -7.13
CA ILE A 126 -11.87 9.39 -7.97
C ILE A 126 -12.06 8.88 -9.41
N ASN A 127 -12.70 7.73 -9.61
CA ASN A 127 -12.97 7.23 -10.95
C ASN A 127 -13.91 8.14 -11.76
N ARG A 128 -14.67 9.04 -11.13
CA ARG A 128 -15.49 10.02 -11.86
C ARG A 128 -14.66 11.05 -12.61
N ILE A 129 -13.43 11.32 -12.18
CA ILE A 129 -12.49 12.21 -12.87
C ILE A 129 -12.14 11.56 -14.21
N ARG A 130 -12.51 12.19 -15.34
CA ARG A 130 -12.28 11.61 -16.68
C ARG A 130 -10.89 11.88 -17.23
N SER A 131 -10.32 13.04 -16.92
CA SER A 131 -9.00 13.44 -17.41
C SER A 131 -7.87 12.67 -16.71
N VAL A 132 -7.05 11.98 -17.50
CA VAL A 132 -5.84 11.29 -17.00
C VAL A 132 -4.83 12.27 -16.39
N ARG A 133 -4.76 13.51 -16.91
CA ARG A 133 -3.87 14.54 -16.35
C ARG A 133 -4.25 14.87 -14.90
N TRP A 134 -5.54 15.03 -14.64
CA TRP A 134 -6.03 15.29 -13.28
C TRP A 134 -5.84 14.09 -12.35
N LEU A 135 -5.97 12.86 -12.87
CA LEU A 135 -5.63 11.67 -12.08
C LEU A 135 -4.15 11.64 -11.67
N TRP A 136 -3.23 12.06 -12.54
CA TRP A 136 -1.82 12.19 -12.16
C TRP A 136 -1.60 13.23 -11.06
N VAL A 137 -2.29 14.37 -11.12
CA VAL A 137 -2.26 15.37 -10.04
C VAL A 137 -2.74 14.76 -8.72
N VAL A 138 -3.84 14.00 -8.75
CA VAL A 138 -4.35 13.31 -7.56
C VAL A 138 -3.37 12.25 -7.04
N ALA A 139 -2.74 11.47 -7.93
CA ALA A 139 -1.72 10.50 -7.53
C ALA A 139 -0.51 11.18 -6.86
N VAL A 140 0.01 12.25 -7.46
CA VAL A 140 1.12 13.04 -6.90
C VAL A 140 0.74 13.65 -5.56
N PHE A 141 -0.45 14.22 -5.44
CA PHE A 141 -0.97 14.74 -4.16
C PHE A 141 -0.91 13.68 -3.05
N PHE A 142 -1.36 12.46 -3.34
CA PHE A 142 -1.29 11.37 -2.37
C PHE A 142 0.15 10.89 -2.09
N PHE A 143 1.03 10.87 -3.09
CA PHE A 143 2.44 10.51 -2.87
C PHE A 143 3.21 11.57 -2.07
N LEU A 144 2.82 12.83 -2.16
CA LEU A 144 3.37 13.91 -1.33
C LEU A 144 2.98 13.78 0.14
N GLN A 145 2.01 12.94 0.49
CA GLN A 145 1.59 12.66 1.88
C GLN A 145 1.29 13.97 2.64
N PRO A 146 0.23 14.70 2.26
CA PRO A 146 -0.04 16.06 2.73
C PRO A 146 -0.12 16.17 4.26
N TRP A 147 -0.64 15.15 4.93
CA TRP A 147 -0.66 15.08 6.39
C TRP A 147 0.75 15.11 7.01
N ASN A 148 1.69 14.36 6.45
CA ASN A 148 3.07 14.32 6.93
C ASN A 148 3.80 15.64 6.64
N LEU A 149 3.57 16.25 5.48
CA LEU A 149 4.09 17.59 5.19
C LEU A 149 3.52 18.65 6.14
N PHE A 150 2.22 18.57 6.45
CA PHE A 150 1.58 19.46 7.41
C PHE A 150 2.15 19.28 8.83
N ARG A 151 2.39 18.03 9.26
CA ARG A 151 3.04 17.72 10.53
C ARG A 151 4.47 18.27 10.58
N ILE A 152 5.26 18.08 9.54
CA ILE A 152 6.62 18.66 9.43
C ILE A 152 6.57 20.18 9.53
N ALA A 153 5.71 20.85 8.76
CA ALA A 153 5.56 22.30 8.80
C ALA A 153 5.15 22.80 10.20
N SER A 154 4.25 22.07 10.87
CA SER A 154 3.82 22.40 12.24
C SER A 154 4.95 22.23 13.26
N ALA A 155 5.76 21.17 13.13
CA ALA A 155 6.94 20.96 13.96
C ALA A 155 7.97 22.09 13.77
N LEU A 156 8.23 22.51 12.52
CA LEU A 156 9.10 23.64 12.20
C LEU A 156 8.56 24.96 12.75
N ALA A 157 7.25 25.10 12.90
CA ALA A 157 6.60 26.24 13.54
C ALA A 157 6.58 26.17 15.08
N GLY A 158 7.25 25.18 15.69
CA GLY A 158 7.37 25.04 17.15
C GLY A 158 6.14 24.41 17.83
N GLN A 159 5.23 23.79 17.08
CA GLN A 159 4.04 23.15 17.65
C GLN A 159 4.42 21.83 18.33
N GLY A 160 4.30 21.76 19.66
CA GLY A 160 4.73 20.60 20.45
C GLY A 160 4.06 19.27 20.07
N TRP A 161 2.78 19.30 19.67
CA TRP A 161 2.06 18.08 19.24
C TRP A 161 2.67 17.42 18.01
N ALA A 162 3.31 18.20 17.13
CA ALA A 162 3.85 17.68 15.87
C ALA A 162 5.11 16.83 16.09
N ASN A 163 5.86 17.12 17.17
CA ASN A 163 7.02 16.36 17.62
C ASN A 163 6.66 15.24 18.61
N ALA A 164 5.39 15.12 19.02
CA ALA A 164 4.96 14.02 19.89
C ALA A 164 5.15 12.67 19.18
N ALA A 165 5.36 11.61 19.97
CA ALA A 165 5.41 10.25 19.44
C ALA A 165 4.08 9.92 18.72
N PRO A 166 4.12 9.22 17.57
CA PRO A 166 2.90 8.83 16.87
C PRO A 166 2.06 7.89 17.74
N ASN A 167 0.74 7.92 17.57
CA ASN A 167 -0.17 7.09 18.36
C ASN A 167 0.12 5.59 18.18
N PHE A 168 0.53 5.17 16.98
CA PHE A 168 0.85 3.76 16.73
C PHE A 168 2.12 3.26 17.41
N SER A 169 2.98 4.14 17.97
CA SER A 169 4.19 3.69 18.68
C SER A 169 3.92 3.20 20.10
N ASN A 170 2.74 3.50 20.67
CA ASN A 170 2.32 2.98 21.96
C ASN A 170 1.15 2.02 21.75
N ASP A 171 1.44 0.72 21.76
CA ASP A 171 0.46 -0.32 21.49
C ASP A 171 -0.04 -0.99 22.78
N PRO A 172 -1.20 -0.60 23.30
CA PRO A 172 -1.76 -1.18 24.52
C PRO A 172 -2.22 -2.64 24.34
N ALA A 173 -2.36 -3.14 23.11
CA ALA A 173 -2.72 -4.53 22.87
C ALA A 173 -1.50 -5.46 22.85
N MET A 174 -0.26 -4.94 22.79
CA MET A 174 0.94 -5.78 22.65
C MET A 174 1.12 -6.77 23.82
N ALA A 175 0.77 -6.37 25.05
CA ALA A 175 0.84 -7.27 26.21
C ALA A 175 -0.04 -8.52 26.05
N VAL A 176 -1.21 -8.36 25.41
CA VAL A 176 -2.13 -9.47 25.09
C VAL A 176 -1.55 -10.36 23.99
N TYR A 177 -0.84 -9.79 23.02
CA TYR A 177 -0.16 -10.56 21.96
C TYR A 177 0.98 -11.41 22.50
N LEU A 178 1.69 -10.94 23.54
CA LEU A 178 2.82 -11.65 24.13
C LEU A 178 2.40 -12.73 25.13
N ASN A 179 1.33 -12.50 25.89
CA ASN A 179 1.00 -13.33 27.06
C ASN A 179 -0.46 -13.79 27.14
N GLY A 180 -1.33 -13.28 26.27
CA GLY A 180 -2.76 -13.55 26.32
C GLY A 180 -3.16 -14.83 25.59
N ASP A 181 -4.40 -15.27 25.82
CA ASP A 181 -5.02 -16.35 25.07
C ASP A 181 -5.75 -15.85 23.81
N LEU A 182 -6.22 -16.79 22.98
CA LEU A 182 -6.93 -16.47 21.74
C LEU A 182 -8.15 -15.56 21.96
N ILE A 183 -8.93 -15.78 23.02
CA ILE A 183 -10.16 -15.00 23.26
C ILE A 183 -9.80 -13.57 23.64
N GLN A 184 -8.77 -13.39 24.46
CA GLN A 184 -8.24 -12.07 24.81
C GLN A 184 -7.71 -11.34 23.58
N THR A 185 -6.98 -12.03 22.69
CA THR A 185 -6.52 -11.45 21.41
C THR A 185 -7.70 -11.02 20.54
N LEU A 186 -8.70 -11.88 20.34
CA LEU A 186 -9.90 -11.57 19.56
C LEU A 186 -10.63 -10.35 20.15
N ALA A 187 -10.82 -10.31 21.48
CA ALA A 187 -11.48 -9.22 22.17
C ALA A 187 -10.70 -7.89 22.03
N ALA A 188 -9.38 -7.91 22.19
CA ALA A 188 -8.53 -6.74 21.98
C ALA A 188 -8.61 -6.24 20.53
N ASN A 189 -8.72 -7.15 19.57
CA ASN A 189 -8.78 -6.84 18.14
C ASN A 189 -10.16 -6.39 17.64
N VAL A 190 -11.21 -6.47 18.45
CA VAL A 190 -12.51 -5.84 18.12
C VAL A 190 -12.34 -4.32 17.97
N TRP A 191 -11.50 -3.71 18.82
CA TRP A 191 -11.32 -2.26 18.84
C TRP A 191 -9.86 -1.83 18.89
N THR A 192 -9.14 -2.16 19.95
CA THR A 192 -7.76 -1.70 20.18
C THR A 192 -6.83 -2.04 19.02
N GLY A 193 -6.87 -3.29 18.54
CA GLY A 193 -6.09 -3.72 17.38
C GLY A 193 -6.46 -2.95 16.10
N GLN A 194 -7.75 -2.68 15.88
CA GLN A 194 -8.22 -1.89 14.73
C GLN A 194 -7.70 -0.45 14.79
N VAL A 195 -7.83 0.19 15.96
CA VAL A 195 -7.40 1.57 16.17
C VAL A 195 -5.90 1.71 15.92
N MET A 196 -5.08 0.77 16.43
CA MET A 196 -3.64 0.78 16.20
C MET A 196 -3.28 0.65 14.71
N LYS A 197 -3.93 -0.26 13.98
CA LYS A 197 -3.77 -0.36 12.54
C LYS A 197 -4.10 0.96 11.85
N TRP A 198 -5.22 1.59 12.18
CA TRP A 198 -5.65 2.82 11.50
C TRP A 198 -4.73 4.01 11.81
N TRP A 199 -4.25 4.12 13.05
CA TRP A 199 -3.22 5.10 13.41
C TRP A 199 -1.94 4.87 12.60
N PHE A 200 -1.48 3.63 12.51
CA PHE A 200 -0.32 3.29 11.69
C PHE A 200 -0.55 3.68 10.23
N MET A 201 -1.69 3.31 9.65
CA MET A 201 -2.01 3.63 8.25
C MET A 201 -2.03 5.13 7.98
N PHE A 202 -2.57 5.92 8.91
CA PHE A 202 -2.68 7.36 8.76
C PHE A 202 -1.35 8.09 9.02
N GLU A 203 -0.75 7.90 10.18
CA GLU A 203 0.43 8.65 10.62
C GLU A 203 1.72 8.23 9.91
N SER A 204 1.84 6.98 9.45
CA SER A 204 2.97 6.57 8.60
C SER A 204 2.86 7.07 7.15
N GLY A 205 1.71 7.65 6.77
CA GLY A 205 1.40 8.02 5.40
C GLY A 205 1.05 6.84 4.48
N ARG A 206 1.01 5.61 5.00
CA ARG A 206 0.71 4.39 4.22
C ARG A 206 -0.64 4.47 3.52
N MET A 207 -1.66 5.01 4.18
CA MET A 207 -2.99 5.23 3.60
C MET A 207 -2.91 6.11 2.34
N SER A 208 -2.15 7.19 2.41
CA SER A 208 -1.92 8.10 1.29
C SER A 208 -1.18 7.40 0.15
N GLN A 209 -0.14 6.62 0.47
CA GLN A 209 0.60 5.83 -0.53
C GLN A 209 -0.30 4.82 -1.25
N ILE A 210 -1.15 4.09 -0.51
CA ILE A 210 -2.11 3.13 -1.08
C ILE A 210 -3.08 3.83 -2.02
N LEU A 211 -3.64 4.98 -1.63
CA LEU A 211 -4.52 5.77 -2.50
C LEU A 211 -3.79 6.24 -3.77
N GLY A 212 -2.56 6.75 -3.65
CA GLY A 212 -1.75 7.13 -4.80
C GLY A 212 -1.55 5.96 -5.77
N LEU A 213 -1.19 4.78 -5.25
CA LEU A 213 -1.01 3.57 -6.04
C LEU A 213 -2.30 3.06 -6.69
N PHE A 214 -3.44 3.15 -5.98
CA PHE A 214 -4.75 2.85 -6.55
C PHE A 214 -5.02 3.72 -7.79
N VAL A 215 -4.74 5.03 -7.67
CA VAL A 215 -4.91 5.98 -8.78
C VAL A 215 -3.96 5.66 -9.93
N VAL A 216 -2.71 5.31 -9.66
CA VAL A 216 -1.75 4.88 -10.70
C VAL A 216 -2.25 3.61 -11.41
N GLY A 217 -2.78 2.63 -10.67
CA GLY A 217 -3.42 1.44 -11.21
C GLY A 217 -4.58 1.77 -12.16
N LEU A 218 -5.45 2.70 -11.73
CA LEU A 218 -6.56 3.21 -12.54
C LEU A 218 -6.06 3.89 -13.82
N ILE A 219 -5.04 4.74 -13.73
CA ILE A 219 -4.44 5.42 -14.88
C ILE A 219 -3.89 4.40 -15.88
N PHE A 220 -3.14 3.40 -15.42
CA PHE A 220 -2.51 2.39 -16.26
C PHE A 220 -3.55 1.55 -17.00
N GLY A 221 -4.67 1.26 -16.33
CA GLY A 221 -5.86 0.70 -16.95
C GLY A 221 -6.38 1.56 -18.09
N ARG A 222 -6.66 2.84 -17.82
CA ARG A 222 -7.25 3.78 -18.80
C ARG A 222 -6.39 4.01 -20.03
N ILE A 223 -5.07 4.11 -19.86
CA ILE A 223 -4.15 4.32 -20.99
C ILE A 223 -3.81 3.03 -21.73
N GLY A 224 -4.28 1.88 -21.23
CA GLY A 224 -4.04 0.57 -21.82
C GLY A 224 -2.59 0.09 -21.71
N PHE A 225 -1.86 0.53 -20.67
CA PHE A 225 -0.40 0.36 -20.53
C PHE A 225 0.09 -1.09 -20.75
N PHE A 226 -0.72 -2.06 -20.33
CA PHE A 226 -0.37 -3.48 -20.38
C PHE A 226 -0.77 -4.23 -21.66
N ALA A 227 -1.46 -3.64 -22.65
CA ALA A 227 -1.41 -4.24 -24.01
C ALA A 227 -1.03 -3.33 -25.15
N ALA A 228 -0.83 -2.04 -24.92
CA ALA A 228 -0.10 -1.26 -25.90
C ALA A 228 1.41 -1.38 -25.62
N GLU A 229 1.96 -2.59 -25.55
CA GLU A 229 3.35 -2.82 -25.13
C GLU A 229 4.34 -2.00 -25.98
N ASP A 230 4.22 -2.10 -27.30
CA ASP A 230 5.06 -1.38 -28.27
C ASP A 230 5.00 0.13 -28.07
N ARG A 231 3.83 0.67 -27.70
CA ARG A 231 3.64 2.11 -27.46
C ARG A 231 4.42 2.60 -26.24
N PHE A 232 4.66 1.73 -25.27
CA PHE A 232 5.25 2.09 -23.98
C PHE A 232 6.66 1.55 -23.76
N ILE A 233 7.29 0.93 -24.77
CA ILE A 233 8.62 0.32 -24.63
C ILE A 233 9.68 1.32 -24.18
N THR A 234 9.71 2.53 -24.75
CA THR A 234 10.64 3.59 -24.36
C THR A 234 10.37 4.05 -22.94
N ALA A 235 9.10 4.25 -22.57
CA ALA A 235 8.73 4.65 -21.22
C ALA A 235 9.14 3.59 -20.18
N ARG A 236 8.99 2.29 -20.50
CA ARG A 236 9.43 1.17 -19.65
C ARG A 236 10.94 1.19 -19.45
N ARG A 237 11.73 1.35 -20.53
CA ARG A 237 13.20 1.43 -20.47
C ARG A 237 13.66 2.63 -19.65
N VAL A 238 13.06 3.80 -19.88
CA VAL A 238 13.36 5.02 -19.12
C VAL A 238 13.00 4.84 -17.65
N ALA A 239 11.86 4.24 -17.33
CA ALA A 239 11.46 3.97 -15.94
C ALA A 239 12.45 3.03 -15.23
N ILE A 240 12.89 1.94 -15.89
CA ILE A 240 13.90 1.04 -15.34
C ILE A 240 15.22 1.80 -15.10
N ALA A 241 15.70 2.55 -16.09
CA ALA A 241 16.92 3.35 -15.95
C ALA A 241 16.80 4.39 -14.81
N ALA A 242 15.67 5.07 -14.71
CA ALA A 242 15.40 6.04 -13.65
C ALA A 242 15.35 5.39 -12.27
N VAL A 243 14.73 4.22 -12.12
CA VAL A 243 14.69 3.47 -10.85
C VAL A 243 16.10 3.00 -10.47
N LEU A 244 16.88 2.49 -11.42
CA LEU A 244 18.27 2.09 -11.17
C LEU A 244 19.12 3.29 -10.75
N ALA A 245 19.03 4.40 -11.47
CA ALA A 245 19.73 5.64 -11.14
C ALA A 245 19.31 6.18 -9.78
N ALA A 246 18.02 6.20 -9.46
CA ALA A 246 17.52 6.62 -8.15
C ALA A 246 17.97 5.68 -7.02
N THR A 247 18.03 4.38 -7.27
CA THR A 247 18.52 3.39 -6.28
C THR A 247 20.00 3.58 -6.00
N LEU A 248 20.81 3.78 -7.04
CA LEU A 248 22.24 4.07 -6.90
C LEU A 248 22.45 5.41 -6.20
N ALA A 249 21.75 6.46 -6.62
CA ALA A 249 21.80 7.76 -5.98
C ALA A 249 21.42 7.68 -4.50
N PHE A 250 20.34 6.96 -4.15
CA PHE A 250 19.94 6.79 -2.77
C PHE A 250 20.99 6.01 -1.96
N ARG A 251 21.60 4.97 -2.54
CA ARG A 251 22.67 4.20 -1.90
C ARG A 251 23.87 5.09 -1.54
N GLU A 252 24.31 5.94 -2.47
CA GLU A 252 25.46 6.82 -2.26
C GLU A 252 25.12 8.04 -1.39
N LEU A 253 23.91 8.59 -1.54
CA LEU A 253 23.50 9.82 -0.84
C LEU A 253 22.93 9.57 0.55
N ARG A 254 22.56 8.33 0.92
CA ARG A 254 21.91 8.03 2.20
C ARG A 254 22.75 8.50 3.39
N GLU A 255 24.01 8.12 3.46
CA GLU A 255 24.89 8.51 4.58
C GLU A 255 25.15 10.01 4.64
N PRO A 256 25.59 10.69 3.56
CA PRO A 256 25.84 12.13 3.63
C PRO A 256 24.57 12.94 3.89
N LEU A 257 23.40 12.53 3.37
CA LEU A 257 22.13 13.19 3.69
C LEU A 257 21.74 12.99 5.16
N THR A 258 21.95 11.80 5.70
CA THR A 258 21.67 11.53 7.13
C THR A 258 22.58 12.38 8.01
N ALA A 259 23.87 12.46 7.70
CA ALA A 259 24.81 13.30 8.43
C ALA A 259 24.49 14.80 8.33
N ALA A 260 24.05 15.27 7.16
CA ALA A 260 23.68 16.67 6.93
C ALA A 260 22.37 17.08 7.63
N LEU A 261 21.36 16.19 7.62
CA LEU A 261 20.05 16.46 8.22
C LEU A 261 20.03 16.20 9.73
N PHE A 262 20.86 15.28 10.21
CA PHE A 262 20.94 14.86 11.60
C PHE A 262 22.38 14.95 12.09
N SER A 263 22.91 16.17 12.20
CA SER A 263 24.29 16.44 12.65
C SER A 263 24.60 15.92 14.05
N ASN A 264 23.58 15.69 14.88
CA ASN A 264 23.66 15.08 16.21
C ASN A 264 23.19 13.60 16.25
N GLY A 265 23.04 12.95 15.10
CA GLY A 265 22.50 11.60 14.97
C GLY A 265 20.97 11.53 14.92
N LEU A 266 20.44 10.36 14.58
CA LEU A 266 19.01 10.03 14.63
C LEU A 266 18.60 9.80 16.09
N GLY A 267 18.28 10.86 16.84
CA GLY A 267 17.71 10.73 18.20
C GLY A 267 18.31 11.62 19.28
N GLY A 268 18.49 12.91 19.01
CA GLY A 268 18.84 13.90 20.03
C GLY A 268 17.61 14.53 20.70
N VAL A 269 16.74 13.72 21.31
CA VAL A 269 15.88 14.04 22.48
C VAL A 269 15.59 12.72 23.22
#